data_AF-A0A496AHJ1-F1
#
_entry.id   AF-A0A496AHJ1-F1
#
_cell.length_a   1.000
_cell.length_b   1.000
_cell.length_c   1.000
_cell.angle_alpha   90.00
_cell.angle_beta   90.00
_cell.angle_gamma   90.00
#
_symmetry.space_group_name_H-M   'P 1'
#
loop_
_entity.id
_entity.type
_entity.pdbx_description
1 polymer ?
#
loop_
_entity_poly.entity_id
_entity_poly.type
_entity_poly.pdbx_seq_one_letter_code
_entity_poly.pdbx_strand_id
1 'polypeptide(L)'
;MNVIKAEYKIDIEHKIINLKGRVPGTDAIEFLWVEEPYLNGRRFGPFVRVRYALNGVEHPEGFPIDVDKGIFLLIYDDELEKELQPIAPKIVDILREEAALEQAERLSTRIEPSEFPRAAPTE
;
A
#
# COMPACT_ATOMS: atom_id res chain seq x y z
N MET A 1 40.63 -11.08 16.91
CA MET A 1 39.63 -11.48 15.89
C MET A 1 38.79 -10.27 15.58
N ASN A 2 38.93 -9.68 14.38
CA ASN A 2 38.06 -8.58 13.93
C ASN A 2 36.76 -9.19 13.41
N VAL A 3 35.65 -8.93 14.10
CA VAL A 3 34.32 -9.26 13.61
C VAL A 3 33.91 -8.14 12.66
N ILE A 4 33.98 -8.40 11.36
CA ILE A 4 33.42 -7.48 10.35
C ILE A 4 31.89 -7.59 10.48
N LYS A 5 31.26 -6.60 11.13
CA LYS A 5 29.81 -6.39 11.01
C LYS A 5 29.55 -5.93 9.58
N ALA A 6 29.11 -6.84 8.72
CA ALA A 6 28.51 -6.45 7.46
C ALA A 6 27.16 -5.79 7.78
N GLU A 7 27.09 -4.47 7.73
CA GLU A 7 25.82 -3.75 7.72
C GLU A 7 25.16 -3.97 6.35
N TYR A 8 24.25 -4.95 6.28
CA TYR A 8 23.38 -5.11 5.12
C TYR A 8 22.35 -3.98 5.14
N LYS A 9 22.60 -2.93 4.35
CA LYS A 9 21.57 -1.94 4.03
C LYS A 9 20.64 -2.56 2.99
N ILE A 10 19.42 -2.87 3.42
CA ILE A 10 18.34 -3.26 2.52
C ILE A 10 17.66 -1.96 2.12
N ASP A 11 17.77 -1.57 0.85
CA ASP A 11 17.04 -0.43 0.31
C ASP A 11 15.58 -0.86 0.09
N ILE A 12 14.70 -0.35 0.95
CA ILE A 12 13.25 -0.59 0.88
C ILE A 12 12.60 0.66 0.29
N GLU A 13 11.98 0.50 -0.86
CA GLU A 13 11.13 1.51 -1.48
C GLU A 13 9.72 1.43 -0.87
N HIS A 14 9.00 2.55 -0.80
CA HIS A 14 7.62 2.56 -0.33
C HIS A 14 6.70 3.10 -1.41
N LYS A 15 5.71 2.28 -1.79
CA LYS A 15 4.59 2.74 -2.59
C LYS A 15 3.56 3.38 -1.67
N ILE A 16 3.05 4.55 -2.08
CA ILE A 16 2.08 5.33 -1.31
C ILE A 16 0.69 5.18 -1.93
N ILE A 17 -0.28 4.75 -1.13
CA ILE A 17 -1.69 4.64 -1.53
C ILE A 17 -2.52 5.60 -0.68
N ASN A 18 -3.22 6.53 -1.33
CA ASN A 18 -4.03 7.53 -0.64
C ASN A 18 -5.31 6.91 -0.06
N LEU A 19 -5.59 7.20 1.22
CA LEU A 19 -6.79 6.77 1.94
C LEU A 19 -7.79 7.91 2.24
N LYS A 20 -7.37 9.16 2.07
CA LYS A 20 -8.15 10.34 2.45
C LYS A 20 -9.51 10.33 1.72
N GLY A 21 -10.59 10.36 2.50
CA GLY A 21 -11.97 10.33 2.00
C GLY A 21 -12.46 8.97 1.49
N ARG A 22 -11.63 7.91 1.52
CA ARG A 22 -12.01 6.55 1.09
C ARG A 22 -12.37 5.66 2.29
N VAL A 23 -11.72 5.90 3.41
CA VAL A 23 -11.92 5.17 4.67
C VAL A 23 -12.64 6.09 5.65
N PRO A 24 -13.76 5.67 6.28
CA PRO A 24 -14.35 6.42 7.36
C PRO A 24 -13.35 6.46 8.51
N GLY A 25 -12.98 7.67 8.92
CA GLY A 25 -12.22 7.89 10.15
C GLY A 25 -13.08 7.64 11.38
N THR A 26 -12.45 7.74 12.55
CA THR A 26 -13.17 7.99 13.81
C THR A 26 -13.24 9.50 14.05
N ASP A 27 -13.99 9.95 15.06
CA ASP A 27 -14.10 11.39 15.37
C ASP A 27 -12.73 12.05 15.61
N ALA A 28 -11.72 11.27 16.02
CA ALA A 28 -10.37 11.76 16.29
C ALA A 28 -9.34 11.35 15.22
N ILE A 29 -9.60 10.33 14.39
CA ILE A 29 -8.59 9.75 13.49
C ILE A 29 -8.95 9.94 12.02
N GLU A 30 -8.06 10.60 11.29
CA GLU A 30 -8.09 10.67 9.82
C GLU A 30 -7.02 9.74 9.23
N PHE A 31 -7.43 8.75 8.42
CA PHE A 31 -6.49 7.94 7.66
C PHE A 31 -6.01 8.69 6.41
N LEU A 32 -4.69 8.81 6.27
CA LEU A 32 -4.08 9.66 5.24
C LEU A 32 -3.60 8.83 4.05
N TRP A 33 -2.69 7.89 4.27
CA TRP A 33 -2.17 7.00 3.23
C TRP A 33 -1.63 5.69 3.81
N VAL A 34 -1.38 4.71 2.94
CA VAL A 34 -0.68 3.47 3.25
C VAL A 34 0.71 3.51 2.62
N GLU A 35 1.70 3.09 3.38
CA GLU A 35 3.05 2.79 2.93
C GLU A 35 3.17 1.28 2.72
N GLU A 36 3.24 0.85 1.45
CA GLU A 36 3.53 -0.54 1.08
C GLU A 36 5.05 -0.68 0.82
N PRO A 37 5.76 -1.53 1.58
CA PRO A 37 7.19 -1.72 1.36
C PRO A 37 7.47 -2.60 0.14
N TYR A 38 8.48 -2.25 -0.65
CA TYR A 38 8.96 -2.97 -1.81
C TYR A 38 10.47 -3.20 -1.72
N LEU A 39 10.88 -4.39 -2.13
CA LEU A 39 12.28 -4.79 -2.28
C LEU A 39 12.47 -5.38 -3.67
N ASN A 40 13.39 -4.80 -4.45
CA ASN A 40 13.68 -5.22 -5.83
C ASN A 40 12.42 -5.28 -6.72
N GLY A 41 11.57 -4.25 -6.63
CA GLY A 41 10.34 -4.14 -7.43
C GLY A 41 9.23 -5.13 -7.04
N ARG A 42 9.38 -5.87 -5.93
CA ARG A 42 8.37 -6.78 -5.39
C ARG A 42 7.94 -6.33 -4.01
N ARG A 43 6.65 -6.49 -3.70
CA ARG A 43 6.13 -6.18 -2.36
C ARG A 43 6.86 -7.01 -1.30
N PHE A 44 7.31 -6.34 -0.25
CA PHE A 44 8.11 -6.91 0.82
C PHE A 44 7.21 -7.34 1.99
N GLY A 45 6.66 -8.55 1.87
CA GLY A 45 5.82 -9.15 2.91
C GLY A 45 4.37 -8.62 2.93
N PRO A 46 3.53 -9.20 3.81
CA PRO A 46 2.12 -8.84 3.91
C PRO A 46 1.90 -7.57 4.74
N PHE A 47 2.95 -7.00 5.32
CA PHE A 47 2.85 -5.89 6.27
C PHE A 47 2.89 -4.54 5.57
N VAL A 48 1.97 -3.66 5.95
CA VAL A 48 1.91 -2.28 5.47
C VAL A 48 1.75 -1.35 6.66
N ARG A 49 2.04 -0.07 6.46
CA ARG A 49 1.86 0.94 7.52
C ARG A 49 0.81 1.95 7.09
N VAL A 50 -0.21 2.13 7.92
CA VAL A 50 -1.24 3.14 7.73
C VAL A 50 -0.82 4.42 8.44
N ARG A 51 -0.67 5.50 7.69
CA ARG A 51 -0.38 6.84 8.19
C ARG A 51 -1.69 7.55 8.50
N TYR A 52 -1.72 8.22 9.65
CA TYR A 52 -2.93 8.84 10.17
C TYR A 52 -2.61 10.17 10.84
N ALA A 53 -3.64 11.00 10.96
CA ALA A 53 -3.65 12.16 11.82
C ALA A 53 -4.58 11.92 13.01
N LEU A 54 -4.12 12.25 14.22
CA LEU A 54 -4.93 12.27 15.44
C LEU A 54 -5.28 13.72 15.76
N ASN A 55 -6.56 14.06 15.79
CA ASN A 55 -7.04 15.44 16.00
C ASN A 55 -6.34 16.44 15.06
N GLY A 56 -6.12 16.05 13.80
CA GLY A 56 -5.45 16.86 12.77
C GLY A 56 -3.91 16.88 12.86
N VAL A 57 -3.29 16.15 13.77
CA VAL A 57 -1.82 16.06 13.91
C VAL A 57 -1.32 14.74 13.33
N GLU A 58 -0.45 14.80 12.33
CA GLU A 58 0.15 13.60 11.72
C GLU A 58 1.03 12.84 12.71
N HIS A 59 0.83 11.53 12.81
CA HIS A 59 1.61 10.67 13.70
C HIS A 59 2.74 9.93 12.97
N PRO A 60 3.97 9.90 13.53
CA PRO A 60 5.15 9.38 12.84
C PRO A 60 5.27 7.85 12.82
N GLU A 61 4.58 7.12 13.69
CA GLU A 61 4.77 5.66 13.80
C GLU A 61 3.82 4.86 12.88
N GLY A 62 2.64 5.41 12.58
CA GLY A 62 1.58 4.75 11.80
C GLY A 62 1.08 3.44 12.44
N PHE A 63 -0.02 2.90 11.92
CA PHE A 63 -0.54 1.61 12.37
C PHE A 63 -0.08 0.47 11.45
N PRO A 64 0.63 -0.55 11.95
CA PRO A 64 1.00 -1.70 11.15
C PRO A 64 -0.24 -2.58 10.90
N ILE A 65 -0.46 -2.95 9.63
CA ILE A 65 -1.51 -3.90 9.22
C ILE A 65 -0.88 -5.16 8.62
N ASP A 66 -1.42 -6.32 8.97
CA ASP A 66 -1.24 -7.58 8.25
C ASP A 66 -2.35 -7.70 7.19
N VAL A 67 -2.00 -7.47 5.92
CA VAL A 67 -2.98 -7.40 4.83
C VAL A 67 -3.58 -8.76 4.49
N ASP A 68 -2.88 -9.85 4.77
CA ASP A 68 -3.41 -11.20 4.53
C ASP A 68 -4.51 -11.52 5.54
N LYS A 69 -4.37 -11.02 6.77
CA LYS A 69 -5.35 -11.22 7.85
C LYS A 69 -6.39 -10.11 7.96
N GLY A 70 -6.13 -8.93 7.39
CA GLY A 70 -6.99 -7.76 7.50
C GLY A 70 -7.12 -7.24 8.92
N ILE A 71 -6.02 -7.22 9.68
CA ILE A 71 -5.98 -6.76 11.08
C ILE A 71 -4.86 -5.76 11.30
N PHE A 72 -5.06 -4.87 12.27
CA PHE A 72 -3.97 -4.10 12.86
C PHE A 72 -3.17 -4.98 13.81
N LEU A 73 -1.83 -4.86 13.77
CA LEU A 73 -0.92 -5.71 14.54
C LEU A 73 -0.53 -5.15 15.90
N LEU A 74 -0.53 -3.82 16.04
CA LEU A 74 -0.03 -3.15 17.23
C LEU A 74 -0.78 -1.84 17.42
N ILE A 75 -1.77 -1.87 18.30
CA ILE A 75 -2.47 -0.70 18.82
C ILE A 75 -2.35 -0.82 20.33
N TYR A 76 -1.66 0.13 20.96
CA TYR A 76 -1.34 0.08 22.40
C TYR A 76 -2.50 0.50 23.31
N ASP A 77 -3.59 1.00 22.72
CA ASP A 77 -4.78 1.47 23.41
C ASP A 77 -5.94 0.52 23.07
N ASP A 78 -6.46 -0.17 24.09
CA ASP A 78 -7.50 -1.21 23.93
C ASP A 78 -8.85 -0.63 23.44
N GLU A 79 -9.16 0.63 23.75
CA GLU A 79 -10.37 1.28 23.27
C GLU A 79 -10.22 1.62 21.79
N LEU A 80 -9.07 2.19 21.45
CA LEU A 80 -8.69 2.48 20.08
C LEU A 80 -8.59 1.23 19.22
N GLU A 81 -8.09 0.12 19.76
CA GLU A 81 -8.03 -1.15 19.04
C GLU A 81 -9.45 -1.61 18.64
N LYS A 82 -10.41 -1.54 19.57
CA LYS A 82 -11.80 -1.91 19.28
C LYS A 82 -12.44 -1.03 18.22
N GLU A 83 -12.06 0.25 18.15
CA GLU A 83 -12.54 1.17 17.12
C GLU A 83 -11.89 0.92 15.75
N LEU A 84 -10.59 0.63 15.73
CA LEU A 84 -9.81 0.50 14.50
C LEU A 84 -9.92 -0.88 13.86
N GLN A 85 -9.95 -1.98 14.62
CA GLN A 85 -9.96 -3.33 14.04
C GLN A 85 -11.08 -3.56 13.01
N PRO A 86 -12.33 -3.08 13.21
CA PRO A 86 -13.38 -3.18 12.20
C PRO A 86 -13.08 -2.45 10.88
N ILE A 87 -12.16 -1.48 10.88
CA ILE A 87 -11.81 -0.66 9.72
C ILE A 87 -10.72 -1.34 8.87
N ALA A 88 -9.88 -2.18 9.46
CA ALA A 88 -8.76 -2.83 8.77
C ALA A 88 -9.17 -3.59 7.48
N PRO A 89 -10.28 -4.37 7.43
CA PRO A 89 -10.71 -5.03 6.21
C PRO A 89 -10.96 -4.05 5.05
N LYS A 90 -11.56 -2.89 5.33
CA LYS A 90 -11.85 -1.88 4.31
C LYS A 90 -10.57 -1.25 3.74
N ILE A 91 -9.56 -1.05 4.58
CA ILE A 91 -8.23 -0.60 4.11
C ILE A 91 -7.63 -1.66 3.20
N VAL A 92 -7.71 -2.94 3.57
CA VAL A 92 -7.22 -4.04 2.74
C VAL A 92 -7.93 -4.12 1.39
N ASP A 93 -9.25 -3.91 1.35
CA ASP A 93 -10.00 -3.92 0.09
C ASP A 93 -9.53 -2.80 -0.85
N ILE A 94 -9.29 -1.59 -0.32
CA ILE A 94 -8.69 -0.48 -1.09
C ILE A 94 -7.33 -0.89 -1.67
N LEU A 95 -6.46 -1.52 -0.88
CA LEU A 95 -5.14 -1.96 -1.36
C LEU A 95 -5.27 -3.00 -2.49
N ARG A 96 -6.25 -3.91 -2.39
CA ARG A 96 -6.52 -4.91 -3.43
C ARG A 96 -7.05 -4.28 -4.71
N GLU A 97 -7.94 -3.30 -4.59
CA GLU A 97 -8.47 -2.53 -5.74
C GLU A 97 -7.33 -1.81 -6.47
N GLU A 98 -6.46 -1.10 -5.75
CA GLU A 98 -5.29 -0.42 -6.33
C GLU A 98 -4.35 -1.41 -7.04
N ALA A 99 -4.07 -2.56 -6.41
CA ALA A 99 -3.23 -3.59 -7.01
C ALA A 99 -3.85 -4.21 -8.27
N ALA A 100 -5.19 -4.33 -8.33
CA ALA A 100 -5.90 -4.82 -9.50
C ALA A 100 -5.90 -3.79 -10.65
N LEU A 101 -6.09 -2.51 -10.33
CA LEU A 101 -6.02 -1.42 -11.30
C LEU A 101 -4.64 -1.33 -11.97
N GLU A 102 -3.57 -1.36 -11.18
CA GLU A 102 -2.20 -1.34 -11.72
C GLU A 102 -1.90 -2.54 -12.60
N GLN A 103 -2.42 -3.72 -12.26
CA GLN A 103 -2.27 -4.91 -13.10
C GLN A 103 -3.02 -4.74 -14.42
N ALA A 104 -4.24 -4.21 -14.38
CA ALA A 104 -5.02 -3.95 -15.59
C ALA A 104 -4.33 -2.92 -16.51
N GLU A 105 -3.78 -1.84 -15.96
CA GLU A 105 -3.03 -0.83 -16.72
C GLU A 105 -1.74 -1.39 -17.35
N ARG A 106 -1.02 -2.26 -16.62
CA ARG A 106 0.17 -2.94 -17.17
C ARG A 106 -0.18 -3.91 -18.30
N LEU A 107 -1.35 -4.54 -18.24
CA LEU A 107 -1.81 -5.45 -19.29
C LEU A 107 -2.31 -4.67 -20.52
N SER A 108 -2.98 -3.53 -20.34
CA SER A 108 -3.46 -2.69 -21.44
C SER A 108 -2.30 -2.03 -22.20
N THR A 109 -1.25 -1.58 -21.51
CA THR A 109 -0.04 -1.01 -22.12
C THR A 109 0.86 -2.03 -22.81
N ARG A 110 0.67 -3.33 -22.55
CA ARG A 110 1.42 -4.41 -23.21
C ARG A 110 0.85 -4.79 -24.58
N ILE A 111 -0.37 -4.33 -24.88
CA ILE A 111 -1.01 -4.45 -26.20
C ILE A 111 -0.72 -3.15 -26.97
N GLU A 112 0.51 -2.99 -27.45
CA GLU A 112 0.79 -2.04 -28.53
C GLU A 112 0.16 -2.57 -29.84
N PRO A 113 -0.31 -1.69 -30.75
CA PRO A 113 -1.03 -2.07 -31.96
C PRO A 113 -0.07 -2.62 -33.03
N SER A 114 0.40 -3.86 -32.85
CA SER A 114 0.88 -4.63 -33.99
C SER A 114 -0.34 -5.14 -34.75
N GLU A 115 -0.42 -4.85 -36.05
CA GLU A 115 -1.46 -5.27 -37.00
C GLU A 115 -2.55 -4.24 -37.34
N PHE A 116 -2.13 -3.10 -37.89
CA PHE A 116 -2.78 -2.68 -39.13
C PHE A 116 -1.80 -2.90 -40.28
N PRO A 117 -2.02 -3.88 -41.18
CA PRO A 117 -1.25 -3.90 -42.42
C PRO A 117 -1.54 -2.60 -43.17
N ARG A 118 -0.49 -1.82 -43.44
CA ARG A 118 -0.59 -0.73 -44.41
C ARG A 118 -1.05 -1.36 -45.71
N ALA A 119 -2.26 -1.03 -46.16
CA ALA A 119 -2.70 -1.37 -47.50
C ALA A 119 -1.63 -0.83 -48.47
N ALA A 120 -1.00 -1.73 -49.21
CA ALA A 120 -0.08 -1.35 -50.27
C ALA A 120 -0.86 -0.48 -51.27
N PRO A 121 -0.32 0.65 -51.74
CA PRO A 121 -0.94 1.39 -52.82
C PRO A 121 -0.92 0.50 -54.06
N THR A 122 -2.11 0.14 -54.54
CA THR A 122 -2.29 -0.47 -55.86
C THR A 122 -1.87 0.56 -56.92
N GLU A 123 -1.12 0.09 -57.91
CA GLU A 123 -0.55 0.85 -59.04
C GLU A 123 -1.54 1.74 -59.79
#